data_AF-A0AAV8UAN2-F1
#
_entry.id   AF-A0AAV8UAN2-F1
#
_cell.length_a   1.000
_cell.length_b   1.000
_cell.length_c   1.000
_cell.angle_alpha   90.00
_cell.angle_beta   90.00
_cell.angle_gamma   90.00
#
_symmetry.space_group_name_H-M   'P 1'
#
loop_
_entity.id
_entity.type
_entity.pdbx_description
1 polymer ?
#
loop_
_entity_poly.entity_id
_entity_poly.type
_entity_poly.pdbx_seq_one_letter_code
_entity_poly.pdbx_strand_id
1 'polypeptide(L)'
;MRTDSIHGCGGFVEASLSLVKSRKAADTKFDYSHITVELRTVDGLVKDRTQCAPNGYYFIPVYDKGSFMIAINGSEGWSWDPEKVPVVVDDTGCNQNEDINFRFTGFTISGRVVGAVGGESCSVKNGGPSSVNVELLSPSNDVVSSVVTSSFGRLPIQKYYSR
;
A
#
# COMPACT_ATOMS: atom_id res chain seq x y z
N MET A 1 -27.88 -32.20 -9.79
CA MET A 1 -27.59 -30.75 -9.77
C MET A 1 -26.10 -30.62 -9.57
N ARG A 2 -25.36 -30.18 -10.60
CA ARG A 2 -23.90 -29.99 -10.51
C ARG A 2 -23.70 -28.66 -9.80
N THR A 3 -23.15 -28.69 -8.60
CA THR A 3 -22.56 -27.50 -7.97
C THR A 3 -21.30 -27.22 -8.78
N ASP A 4 -21.35 -26.24 -9.68
CA ASP A 4 -20.14 -25.71 -10.28
C ASP A 4 -19.37 -25.03 -9.14
N SER A 5 -18.30 -25.68 -8.69
CA SER A 5 -17.39 -25.14 -7.68
C SER A 5 -16.87 -23.80 -8.22
N ILE A 6 -17.27 -22.69 -7.60
CA ILE A 6 -16.68 -21.38 -7.95
C ILE A 6 -15.25 -21.41 -7.43
N HIS A 7 -14.30 -21.47 -8.35
CA HIS A 7 -12.89 -21.36 -8.04
C HIS A 7 -12.54 -19.89 -7.80
N GLY A 8 -11.54 -19.64 -6.97
CA GLY A 8 -11.11 -18.29 -6.67
C GLY A 8 -9.73 -18.24 -6.04
N CYS A 9 -9.21 -17.02 -5.95
CA CYS A 9 -7.97 -16.73 -5.26
C CYS A 9 -8.30 -16.13 -3.90
N GLY A 10 -7.71 -16.68 -2.84
CA GLY A 10 -7.89 -16.19 -1.47
C GLY A 10 -6.57 -15.98 -0.77
N GLY A 11 -6.62 -15.24 0.33
CA GLY A 11 -5.48 -15.07 1.22
C GLY A 11 -5.76 -14.03 2.30
N PHE A 12 -4.70 -13.65 3.01
CA PHE A 12 -4.76 -12.73 4.13
C PHE A 12 -3.89 -11.50 3.92
N VAL A 13 -4.39 -10.37 4.39
CA VAL A 13 -3.64 -9.13 4.55
C VAL A 13 -3.30 -8.95 6.01
N GLU A 14 -2.03 -8.73 6.31
CA GLU A 14 -1.55 -8.54 7.68
C GLU A 14 -0.60 -7.35 7.80
N ALA A 15 -0.54 -6.75 8.99
CA ALA A 15 0.47 -5.75 9.29
C ALA A 15 1.79 -6.44 9.68
N SER A 16 2.94 -5.86 9.32
CA SER A 16 4.23 -6.42 9.69
C SER A 16 4.39 -6.59 11.21
N LEU A 17 5.15 -7.60 11.63
CA LEU A 17 5.40 -7.84 13.06
C LEU A 17 6.00 -6.61 13.76
N SER A 18 6.86 -5.86 13.07
CA SER A 18 7.44 -4.61 13.58
C SER A 18 6.36 -3.55 13.82
N LEU A 19 5.37 -3.43 12.93
CA LEU A 19 4.20 -2.57 13.13
C LEU A 19 3.37 -3.03 14.33
N VAL A 20 3.02 -4.32 14.37
CA VAL A 20 2.19 -4.88 15.45
C VAL A 20 2.85 -4.67 16.81
N LYS A 21 4.17 -4.86 16.91
CA LYS A 21 4.96 -4.62 18.13
C LYS A 21 5.07 -3.14 18.51
N SER A 22 5.06 -2.24 17.52
CA SER A 22 5.15 -0.80 17.77
C SER A 22 3.83 -0.21 18.30
N ARG A 23 2.71 -0.92 18.15
CA ARG A 23 1.40 -0.44 18.61
C ARG A 23 1.23 -0.54 20.11
N LYS A 24 0.66 0.51 20.70
CA LYS A 24 0.15 0.52 22.06
C LYS A 24 -1.27 -0.05 22.09
N ALA A 25 -1.69 -0.59 23.24
CA ALA A 25 -3.04 -1.15 23.41
C ALA A 25 -4.17 -0.12 23.19
N ALA A 26 -3.86 1.17 23.27
CA ALA A 26 -4.79 2.27 23.00
C ALA A 26 -4.85 2.68 21.52
N ASP A 27 -3.96 2.17 20.67
CA ASP A 27 -3.95 2.50 19.24
C ASP A 27 -5.14 1.82 18.55
N THR A 28 -5.76 2.53 17.62
CA THR A 28 -6.86 1.97 16.82
C THR A 28 -6.40 0.72 16.06
N LYS A 29 -7.29 -0.27 15.96
CA LYS A 29 -7.04 -1.47 15.16
C LYS A 29 -6.69 -1.07 13.72
N PHE A 30 -5.84 -1.86 13.07
CA PHE A 30 -5.51 -1.66 11.66
C PHE A 30 -6.79 -1.67 10.84
N ASP A 31 -7.01 -0.61 10.08
CA ASP A 31 -8.22 -0.45 9.27
C ASP A 31 -8.03 -1.12 7.92
N TYR A 32 -8.83 -2.16 7.68
CA TYR A 32 -8.84 -2.91 6.43
C TYR A 32 -9.82 -2.35 5.40
N SER A 33 -10.67 -1.37 5.75
CA SER A 33 -11.77 -0.93 4.88
C SER A 33 -11.29 -0.29 3.58
N HIS A 34 -10.10 0.31 3.58
CA HIS A 34 -9.55 0.96 2.39
C HIS A 34 -8.63 0.04 1.58
N ILE A 35 -8.54 -1.25 1.95
CA ILE A 35 -7.69 -2.22 1.29
C ILE A 35 -8.51 -3.00 0.28
N THR A 36 -8.05 -3.00 -0.95
CA THR A 36 -8.66 -3.74 -2.05
C THR A 36 -7.63 -4.62 -2.71
N VAL A 37 -8.01 -5.85 -3.02
CA VAL A 37 -7.19 -6.77 -3.80
C VAL A 37 -7.81 -6.92 -5.18
N GLU A 38 -6.98 -6.85 -6.21
CA GLU A 38 -7.40 -6.85 -7.60
C GLU A 38 -6.79 -8.02 -8.36
N LEU A 39 -7.62 -8.66 -9.18
CA LEU A 39 -7.16 -9.60 -10.19
C LEU A 39 -6.95 -8.84 -11.49
N ARG A 40 -5.72 -8.90 -12.00
CA ARG A 40 -5.31 -8.22 -13.24
C ARG A 40 -4.79 -9.22 -14.25
N THR A 41 -4.96 -8.92 -15.53
CA THR A 41 -4.23 -9.59 -16.60
C THR A 41 -2.73 -9.23 -16.54
N VAL A 42 -1.91 -9.96 -17.28
CA VAL A 42 -0.45 -9.73 -17.35
C VAL A 42 -0.11 -8.35 -17.95
N ASP A 43 -0.96 -7.83 -18.85
CA ASP A 43 -0.88 -6.48 -19.42
C ASP A 43 -1.44 -5.38 -18.48
N GLY A 44 -1.99 -5.76 -17.32
CA GLY A 44 -2.38 -4.84 -16.25
C GLY A 44 -3.85 -4.43 -16.24
N LEU A 45 -4.70 -5.01 -17.10
CA LEU A 45 -6.14 -4.76 -17.09
C LEU A 45 -6.78 -5.39 -15.85
N VAL A 46 -7.55 -4.61 -15.08
CA VAL A 46 -8.30 -5.11 -13.93
C VAL A 46 -9.50 -5.92 -14.42
N LYS A 47 -9.55 -7.19 -14.04
CA LYS A 47 -10.68 -8.09 -14.33
C LYS A 47 -11.71 -8.07 -13.22
N ASP A 48 -11.24 -8.11 -11.98
CA ASP A 48 -12.10 -8.10 -10.79
C ASP A 48 -11.37 -7.47 -9.60
N ARG A 49 -12.13 -7.04 -8.59
CA ARG A 49 -11.61 -6.49 -7.34
C ARG A 49 -12.48 -6.89 -6.16
N THR A 50 -11.87 -7.08 -5.00
CA THR A 50 -12.55 -7.35 -3.73
C THR A 50 -12.01 -6.46 -2.63
N GLN A 51 -12.84 -6.15 -1.65
CA GLN A 51 -12.45 -5.41 -0.45
C GLN A 51 -12.07 -6.41 0.65
N CYS A 52 -11.04 -6.11 1.42
CA CYS A 52 -10.66 -6.97 2.54
C CYS A 52 -11.71 -6.96 3.65
N ALA A 53 -11.97 -8.13 4.22
CA ALA A 53 -12.79 -8.27 5.41
C ALA A 53 -12.09 -7.69 6.65
N PRO A 54 -12.82 -7.41 7.76
CA PRO A 54 -12.25 -6.82 8.98
C PRO A 54 -11.19 -7.68 9.71
N ASN A 55 -11.05 -8.95 9.32
CA ASN A 55 -10.01 -9.87 9.79
C ASN A 55 -8.81 -9.95 8.82
N GLY A 56 -8.81 -9.18 7.73
CA GLY A 56 -7.77 -9.18 6.70
C GLY A 56 -7.95 -10.23 5.61
N TYR A 57 -8.96 -11.11 5.71
CA TYR A 57 -9.23 -12.10 4.67
C TYR A 57 -9.80 -11.45 3.41
N TYR A 58 -9.44 -11.96 2.24
CA TYR A 58 -10.03 -11.58 0.97
C TYR A 58 -10.23 -12.81 0.08
N PHE A 59 -11.19 -12.71 -0.83
CA PHE A 59 -11.46 -13.74 -1.83
C PHE A 59 -11.93 -13.09 -3.13
N ILE A 60 -11.30 -13.46 -4.25
CA ILE A 60 -11.65 -13.03 -5.60
C ILE A 60 -12.12 -14.25 -6.39
N PRO A 61 -13.39 -14.31 -6.81
CA PRO A 61 -13.84 -15.39 -7.69
C PRO A 61 -13.13 -15.28 -9.05
N VAL A 62 -12.74 -16.42 -9.62
CA VAL A 62 -12.11 -16.46 -10.94
C VAL A 62 -12.89 -17.37 -11.89
N TYR A 63 -13.26 -16.82 -13.04
CA TYR A 63 -14.06 -17.51 -14.05
C TYR A 63 -13.23 -18.01 -15.24
N ASP A 64 -12.08 -17.39 -15.49
CA ASP A 64 -11.21 -17.71 -16.62
C ASP A 64 -9.93 -18.38 -16.15
N LYS A 65 -9.52 -19.44 -16.85
CA LYS A 65 -8.23 -20.09 -16.63
C LYS A 65 -7.11 -19.33 -17.35
N GLY A 66 -5.91 -19.38 -16.78
CA GLY A 66 -4.73 -18.77 -17.38
C GLY A 66 -3.84 -18.07 -16.37
N SER A 67 -2.92 -17.25 -16.88
CA SER A 67 -1.96 -16.51 -16.06
C SER A 67 -2.47 -15.09 -15.78
N PHE A 68 -2.48 -14.73 -14.50
CA PHE A 68 -2.92 -13.42 -14.02
C PHE A 68 -1.94 -12.87 -12.99
N MET A 69 -2.21 -11.65 -12.55
CA MET A 69 -1.49 -10.94 -11.50
C MET A 69 -2.48 -10.52 -10.43
N ILE A 70 -2.28 -10.94 -9.19
CA ILE A 70 -2.99 -10.36 -8.05
C ILE A 70 -2.20 -9.15 -7.56
N ALA A 71 -2.86 -8.02 -7.38
CA ALA A 71 -2.26 -6.79 -6.86
C ALA A 71 -3.05 -6.29 -5.65
N ILE A 72 -2.34 -5.84 -4.62
CA ILE A 72 -2.95 -5.18 -3.46
C ILE A 72 -2.87 -3.67 -3.60
N ASN A 73 -3.97 -2.99 -3.28
CA ASN A 73 -4.04 -1.54 -3.19
C ASN A 73 -4.59 -1.15 -1.82
N GLY A 74 -4.16 0.01 -1.33
CA GLY A 74 -4.70 0.62 -0.12
C GLY A 74 -4.68 2.14 -0.23
N SER A 75 -4.69 2.80 0.92
CA SER A 75 -4.58 4.25 1.00
C SER A 75 -3.28 4.76 0.37
N GLU A 76 -3.31 6.00 -0.10
CA GLU A 76 -2.15 6.63 -0.74
C GLU A 76 -0.90 6.55 0.14
N GLY A 77 0.22 6.18 -0.46
CA GLY A 77 1.51 6.06 0.20
C GLY A 77 1.72 4.74 0.96
N TRP A 78 0.73 3.85 1.07
CA TRP A 78 0.93 2.56 1.73
C TRP A 78 1.87 1.66 0.94
N SER A 79 2.72 0.92 1.66
CA SER A 79 3.69 -0.01 1.08
C SER A 79 3.40 -1.43 1.49
N TRP A 80 3.55 -2.35 0.53
CA TRP A 80 3.19 -3.76 0.66
C TRP A 80 4.37 -4.66 0.29
N ASP A 81 4.41 -5.84 0.87
CA ASP A 81 5.40 -6.87 0.58
C ASP A 81 4.71 -8.25 0.55
N PRO A 82 4.58 -8.89 -0.63
CA PRO A 82 4.80 -8.31 -1.97
C PRO A 82 3.73 -7.26 -2.34
N GLU A 83 3.90 -6.49 -3.42
CA GLU A 83 2.82 -5.62 -3.96
C GLU A 83 1.95 -6.35 -4.99
N LYS A 84 2.54 -7.33 -5.69
CA LYS A 84 1.87 -8.11 -6.73
C LYS A 84 2.40 -9.53 -6.73
N VAL A 85 1.54 -10.49 -7.02
CA VAL A 85 1.87 -11.92 -7.09
C VAL A 85 1.37 -12.49 -8.41
N PRO A 86 2.23 -13.12 -9.23
CA PRO A 86 1.77 -13.86 -10.39
C PRO A 86 1.01 -15.12 -9.94
N VAL A 87 -0.12 -15.38 -10.59
CA VAL A 87 -0.95 -16.55 -10.31
C VAL A 87 -1.30 -17.29 -11.58
N VAL A 88 -1.34 -18.62 -11.49
CA VAL A 88 -1.88 -19.49 -12.54
C VAL A 88 -3.18 -20.08 -12.02
N VAL A 89 -4.25 -19.88 -12.79
CA VAL A 89 -5.60 -20.36 -12.46
C VAL A 89 -5.92 -21.56 -13.32
N ASP A 90 -6.16 -22.69 -12.65
CA ASP A 90 -6.52 -23.97 -13.25
C ASP A 90 -7.83 -24.54 -12.64
N ASP A 91 -8.10 -25.82 -12.87
CA ASP A 91 -9.27 -26.54 -12.31
C ASP A 91 -9.25 -26.72 -10.78
N THR A 92 -8.12 -26.43 -10.13
CA THR A 92 -7.95 -26.57 -8.68
C THR A 92 -8.04 -25.22 -7.95
N GLY A 93 -7.93 -24.10 -8.67
CA GLY A 93 -7.95 -22.75 -8.13
C GLY A 93 -6.70 -21.97 -8.50
N CYS A 94 -6.36 -20.95 -7.72
CA CYS A 94 -5.16 -20.14 -7.93
C CYS A 94 -3.97 -20.80 -7.25
N ASN A 95 -2.89 -21.07 -8.00
CA ASN A 95 -1.66 -21.68 -7.49
C ASN A 95 -1.91 -22.94 -6.62
N GLN A 96 -2.72 -23.89 -7.10
CA GLN A 96 -3.07 -25.10 -6.34
C GLN A 96 -3.83 -24.81 -5.03
N ASN A 97 -4.60 -23.71 -5.01
CA ASN A 97 -5.38 -23.26 -3.85
C ASN A 97 -4.50 -22.85 -2.65
N GLU A 98 -3.32 -22.31 -2.93
CA GLU A 98 -2.41 -21.69 -1.95
C GLU A 98 -2.89 -20.29 -1.56
N ASP A 99 -2.75 -19.94 -0.28
CA ASP A 99 -3.07 -18.60 0.23
C ASP A 99 -2.08 -17.55 -0.29
N ILE A 100 -2.60 -16.48 -0.89
CA ILE A 100 -1.80 -15.39 -1.43
C ILE A 100 -1.80 -14.25 -0.42
N ASN A 101 -0.75 -14.17 0.38
CA ASN A 101 -0.71 -13.25 1.51
C ASN A 101 0.02 -11.94 1.17
N PHE A 102 -0.48 -10.84 1.72
CA PHE A 102 0.10 -9.51 1.56
C PHE A 102 0.42 -8.90 2.92
N ARG A 103 1.58 -8.26 3.03
CA ARG A 103 1.99 -7.61 4.28
C ARG A 103 2.10 -6.10 4.12
N PHE A 104 1.38 -5.37 4.95
CA PHE A 104 1.59 -3.93 5.10
C PHE A 104 2.92 -3.69 5.83
N THR A 105 3.86 -3.00 5.19
CA THR A 105 5.23 -2.79 5.70
C THR A 105 5.49 -1.36 6.16
N GLY A 106 4.65 -0.41 5.77
CA GLY A 106 4.83 0.99 6.13
C GLY A 106 4.14 1.94 5.17
N PHE A 107 4.47 3.21 5.29
CA PHE A 107 3.88 4.24 4.45
C PHE A 107 4.92 5.29 4.03
N THR A 108 4.62 5.96 2.94
CA THR A 108 5.36 7.10 2.40
C THR A 108 4.43 8.31 2.41
N ILE A 109 4.83 9.37 3.11
CA ILE A 109 4.23 10.69 2.98
C ILE A 109 5.07 11.45 1.98
N SER A 110 4.46 11.96 0.92
CA SER A 110 5.16 12.81 -0.04
C SER A 110 4.53 14.19 -0.10
N GLY A 111 5.35 15.21 -0.34
CA GLY A 111 4.89 16.59 -0.35
C GLY A 111 5.88 17.54 -0.96
N ARG A 112 5.49 18.81 -0.98
CA ARG A 112 6.29 19.89 -1.53
C ARG A 112 6.17 21.16 -0.69
N VAL A 113 7.31 21.68 -0.27
CA VAL A 113 7.40 23.00 0.35
C VAL A 113 7.37 24.06 -0.74
N VAL A 114 6.48 25.03 -0.63
CA VAL A 114 6.37 26.17 -1.54
C VAL A 114 6.66 27.47 -0.78
N GLY A 115 7.40 28.38 -1.40
CA GLY A 115 7.62 29.71 -0.83
C GLY A 115 6.35 30.57 -0.96
N ALA A 116 6.01 31.34 0.07
CA ALA A 116 4.76 32.09 0.14
C ALA A 116 4.62 33.19 -0.95
N VAL A 117 5.72 33.64 -1.55
CA VAL A 117 5.75 34.56 -2.67
C VAL A 117 7.17 34.56 -3.22
N GLY A 118 7.36 34.29 -4.50
CA GLY A 118 8.63 34.61 -5.17
C GLY A 118 8.74 36.12 -5.23
N GLY A 119 9.49 36.73 -4.30
CA GLY A 119 9.85 38.16 -4.41
C GLY A 119 10.54 38.42 -5.75
N GLU A 120 10.67 39.70 -6.15
CA GLU A 120 11.30 40.09 -7.43
C GLU A 120 12.71 39.49 -7.65
N SER A 121 13.38 39.08 -6.58
CA SER A 121 14.70 38.43 -6.58
C SER A 121 14.67 36.92 -6.89
N CYS A 122 13.50 36.28 -6.98
CA CYS A 122 13.36 34.84 -7.22
C CYS A 122 13.10 34.56 -8.71
N SER A 123 14.13 34.09 -9.41
CA SER A 123 14.04 33.70 -10.83
C SER A 123 13.09 32.52 -11.08
N VAL A 124 12.81 31.72 -10.05
CA VAL A 124 11.96 30.53 -10.13
C VAL A 124 10.64 30.79 -9.39
N LYS A 125 9.63 31.30 -10.10
CA LYS A 125 8.30 31.63 -9.54
C LYS A 125 7.48 30.42 -9.10
N ASN A 126 7.81 29.23 -9.61
CA ASN A 126 7.14 27.96 -9.32
C ASN A 126 8.06 26.98 -8.57
N GLY A 127 9.04 27.48 -7.82
CA GLY A 127 10.05 26.69 -7.09
C GLY A 127 9.72 26.56 -5.60
N GLY A 128 10.26 25.52 -4.98
CA GLY A 128 10.28 25.35 -3.53
C GLY A 128 11.70 25.46 -3.00
N PRO A 129 11.92 25.94 -1.76
CA PRO A 129 13.26 26.07 -1.19
C PRO A 129 13.88 24.69 -0.96
N SER A 130 15.15 24.54 -1.35
CA SER A 130 15.99 23.40 -0.93
C SER A 130 16.55 23.63 0.47
N SER A 131 17.01 22.57 1.11
CA SER A 131 17.68 22.63 2.43
C SER A 131 16.79 23.04 3.61
N VAL A 132 15.47 22.85 3.51
CA VAL A 132 14.52 23.00 4.61
C VAL A 132 14.38 21.66 5.33
N ASN A 133 14.62 21.66 6.65
CA ASN A 133 14.40 20.50 7.51
C ASN A 133 12.90 20.34 7.80
N VAL A 134 12.36 19.16 7.53
CA VAL A 134 10.96 18.82 7.80
C VAL A 134 10.91 17.59 8.67
N GLU A 135 10.22 17.71 9.79
CA GLU A 135 10.09 16.66 10.80
C GLU A 135 8.66 16.15 10.87
N LEU A 136 8.51 14.82 10.85
CA LEU A 136 7.26 14.16 11.14
C LEU A 136 7.18 13.93 12.64
N LEU A 137 6.19 14.53 13.29
CA LEU A 137 5.98 14.41 14.72
C LEU A 137 4.87 13.40 15.03
N SER A 138 5.03 12.67 16.13
CA SER A 138 3.95 11.88 16.72
C SER A 138 2.92 12.79 17.40
N PRO A 139 1.73 12.29 17.78
CA PRO A 139 0.80 13.04 18.62
C PRO A 139 1.37 13.44 19.98
N SER A 140 2.42 12.75 20.47
CA SER A 140 3.17 13.10 21.68
C SER A 140 4.29 14.11 21.45
N ASN A 141 4.39 14.66 20.24
CA ASN A 141 5.40 15.65 19.83
C ASN A 141 6.84 15.10 19.73
N ASP A 142 6.98 13.78 19.60
CA ASP A 142 8.27 13.11 19.37
C ASP A 142 8.60 13.07 17.89
N VAL A 143 9.88 13.28 17.53
CA VAL A 143 10.32 13.18 16.13
C VAL A 143 10.34 11.72 15.69
N VAL A 144 9.45 11.39 14.74
CA VAL A 144 9.30 10.06 14.14
C VAL A 144 10.23 9.89 12.94
N SER A 145 10.43 10.95 12.16
CA SER A 145 11.32 10.96 11.00
C SER A 145 11.66 12.41 10.65
N SER A 146 12.77 12.61 9.95
CA SER A 146 13.22 13.93 9.48
C SER A 146 13.80 13.82 8.07
N VAL A 147 13.53 14.81 7.23
CA VAL A 147 14.00 14.89 5.85
C VAL A 147 14.34 16.33 5.47
N VAL A 148 15.32 16.50 4.60
CA VAL A 148 15.72 17.80 4.07
C VAL A 148 15.20 17.98 2.65
N THR A 149 14.65 19.15 2.32
CA THR A 149 14.12 19.43 0.97
C THR A 149 15.18 19.34 -0.10
N SER A 150 14.88 18.55 -1.12
CA SER A 150 15.63 18.53 -2.37
C SER A 150 15.36 19.78 -3.21
N SER A 151 16.01 19.90 -4.37
CA SER A 151 15.71 20.96 -5.34
C SER A 151 14.20 21.00 -5.66
N PHE A 152 13.65 22.21 -5.83
CA PHE A 152 12.22 22.46 -6.00
C PHE A 152 11.32 22.16 -4.77
N GLY A 153 11.89 21.91 -3.59
CA GLY A 153 11.16 21.77 -2.34
C GLY A 153 10.48 20.42 -2.15
N ARG A 154 10.86 19.38 -2.91
CA ARG A 154 10.21 18.06 -2.87
C ARG A 154 10.74 17.20 -1.73
N LEU A 155 9.83 16.45 -1.10
CA LEU A 155 10.08 15.66 0.09
C LEU A 155 9.25 14.37 0.11
N PRO A 156 9.89 13.19 0.02
CA PRO A 156 9.30 11.95 0.51
C PRO A 156 9.82 11.65 1.93
N ILE A 157 8.90 11.47 2.88
CA ILE A 157 9.14 10.87 4.18
C ILE A 157 8.66 9.43 4.10
N GLN A 158 9.58 8.47 4.20
CA GLN A 158 9.26 7.06 4.20
C GLN A 158 9.43 6.50 5.61
N LYS A 159 8.38 5.86 6.13
CA LYS A 159 8.47 5.09 7.37
C LYS A 159 8.16 3.64 7.07
N TYR A 160 9.23 2.88 6.88
CA TYR A 160 9.18 1.43 6.78
C TYR A 160 9.39 0.81 8.16
N TYR A 161 8.62 -0.22 8.46
CA TYR A 161 8.76 -1.05 9.64
C TYR A 161 9.39 -2.37 9.19
N SER A 162 10.66 -2.30 8.80
CA SER A 162 11.52 -3.47 8.63
C SER A 162 11.99 -3.98 10.00
N ARG A 163 12.52 -5.21 10.02
CA ARG A 163 12.91 -5.95 11.23
C ARG A 163 13.74 -5.14 12.22
#